data_AF-A0A226DIE3-F1
#
_entry.id   AF-A0A226DIE3-F1
#
_cell.length_a   1.000
_cell.length_b   1.000
_cell.length_c   1.000
_cell.angle_alpha   90.00
_cell.angle_beta   90.00
_cell.angle_gamma   90.00
#
_symmetry.space_group_name_H-M   'P 1'
#
loop_
_entity.id
_entity.type
_entity.pdbx_description
1 polymer ?
#
loop_
_entity_poly.entity_id
_entity_poly.type
_entity_poly.pdbx_seq_one_letter_code
_entity_poly.pdbx_strand_id
1 'polypeptide(L)'
;MDYSIHQVSNDDDQVSPQVLKLLRKCTILPTVVAQGTGYFPFTCSSDKNKLHFSPRNVHFINLIFHSVVGTICPLFCIYNMDVHERLASDWSTTEKFAYGMIFNIISISKGLIRGFSLTQRSEIMKFHTKFNATLVHIFSTHIKRQASSEDNYSTTRSYERKQNLAISALERLLSQKVQQPLGCVWILLIVLESLVFPMIVILLVRFVNDGVALDKKDLSVGKVAICMGAMALCMLTGVLYSTFLYWLVAIIHCMEVGFLLLGEDTGISEGGGAGSTPSTSTIAITFPSECLDLGVEEGNVTTEAGNLLELCPISSNETTIRGQKRSEGRGDLAIFATNFSLLEALVKEFNAVFKYHISVILLGCCCSWVLHSFVLINAGMKEGIHFMGTLVLALWTILDTVGIVSICNASSQLAHQAQRSIELMRDEAVKHLDTDLVNAIRVQIHLTTSLANPVFIVPGNYFVLRRSTIISIYAVMVTYVFVVLQFQDAERKNRL
;
A
#
# COMPACT_ATOMS: atom_id res chain seq x y z
N MET A 1 26.05 -7.63 13.55
CA MET A 1 26.65 -7.22 12.26
C MET A 1 26.16 -5.81 11.97
N ASP A 2 26.93 -4.81 12.40
CA ASP A 2 26.63 -3.41 12.15
C ASP A 2 27.08 -3.05 10.74
N TYR A 3 26.14 -2.92 9.81
CA TYR A 3 26.40 -2.23 8.56
C TYR A 3 26.54 -0.74 8.89
N SER A 4 27.77 -0.29 9.11
CA SER A 4 28.05 1.15 9.05
C SER A 4 27.77 1.59 7.62
N ILE A 5 26.65 2.26 7.42
CA ILE A 5 26.38 3.00 6.20
C ILE A 5 27.50 4.03 6.12
N HIS A 6 28.51 3.75 5.31
CA HIS A 6 29.52 4.73 4.96
C HIS A 6 28.77 5.98 4.52
N GLN A 7 29.11 7.12 5.15
CA GLN A 7 28.69 8.42 4.68
C GLN A 7 29.02 8.50 3.20
N VAL A 8 27.98 8.44 2.36
CA VAL A 8 28.05 8.76 0.95
C VAL A 8 28.72 10.13 0.87
N SER A 9 29.89 10.19 0.25
CA SER A 9 30.71 11.40 0.17
C SER A 9 29.89 12.56 -0.41
N ASN A 10 29.96 13.72 0.23
CA ASN A 10 29.17 14.91 -0.08
C ASN A 10 29.58 15.64 -1.37
N ASP A 11 30.60 15.16 -2.08
CA ASP A 11 31.12 15.84 -3.26
C ASP A 11 30.58 15.15 -4.54
N ASP A 12 29.89 15.95 -5.37
CA ASP A 12 29.43 15.71 -6.75
C ASP A 12 28.06 15.08 -7.08
N ASP A 13 27.23 14.74 -6.10
CA ASP A 13 25.84 14.32 -6.38
C ASP A 13 24.84 15.46 -6.18
N GLN A 14 24.86 16.45 -7.08
CA GLN A 14 23.69 17.31 -7.27
C GLN A 14 22.51 16.44 -7.74
N VAL A 15 21.77 15.92 -6.78
CA VAL A 15 20.47 15.27 -7.01
C VAL A 15 19.64 16.24 -7.83
N SER A 16 19.22 15.80 -9.02
CA SER A 16 18.42 16.65 -9.91
C SER A 16 17.22 17.19 -9.14
N PRO A 17 17.04 18.53 -9.04
CA PRO A 17 15.94 19.13 -8.30
C PRO A 17 14.57 18.67 -8.81
N GLN A 18 14.51 18.19 -10.05
CA GLN A 18 13.32 17.59 -10.65
C GLN A 18 12.96 16.22 -10.03
N VAL A 19 13.96 15.37 -9.73
CA VAL A 19 13.75 14.06 -9.06
C VAL A 19 13.23 14.28 -7.64
N LEU A 20 13.81 15.24 -6.93
CA LEU A 20 13.32 15.66 -5.61
C LEU A 20 11.89 16.18 -5.71
N LYS A 21 11.57 17.04 -6.69
CA LYS A 21 10.21 17.55 -6.90
C LYS A 21 9.22 16.43 -7.20
N LEU A 22 9.62 15.44 -7.98
CA LEU A 22 8.79 14.30 -8.34
C LEU A 22 8.51 13.39 -7.13
N LEU A 23 9.55 13.01 -6.40
CA LEU A 23 9.42 12.23 -5.18
C LEU A 23 8.53 12.98 -4.17
N ARG A 24 8.74 14.29 -4.02
CA ARG A 24 7.90 15.15 -3.19
C ARG A 24 6.43 15.07 -3.58
N LYS A 25 6.07 15.16 -4.86
CA LYS A 25 4.65 15.00 -5.27
C LYS A 25 4.07 13.65 -4.84
N CYS A 26 4.85 12.58 -4.91
CA CYS A 26 4.38 11.21 -4.64
C CYS A 26 4.32 10.87 -3.16
N THR A 27 5.18 11.48 -2.33
CA THR A 27 5.28 11.17 -0.90
C THR A 27 4.66 12.27 -0.03
N ILE A 28 4.83 13.55 -0.38
CA ILE A 28 4.30 14.68 0.40
C ILE A 28 2.78 14.72 0.29
N LEU A 29 2.18 14.57 -0.89
CA LEU A 29 0.73 14.70 -1.01
C LEU A 29 -0.01 13.67 -0.12
N PRO A 30 0.28 12.34 -0.21
CA PRO A 30 -0.33 11.38 0.73
C PRO A 30 0.00 11.69 2.19
N THR A 31 1.21 12.18 2.49
CA THR A 31 1.62 12.49 3.86
C THR A 31 0.88 13.68 4.45
N VAL A 32 0.75 14.77 3.69
CA VAL A 32 0.00 15.99 4.08
C VAL A 32 -1.46 15.64 4.31
N VAL A 33 -2.00 14.76 3.48
CA VAL A 33 -3.35 14.23 3.65
C VAL A 33 -3.47 13.48 4.97
N ALA A 34 -2.58 12.52 5.24
CA ALA A 34 -2.61 11.74 6.46
C ALA A 34 -2.34 12.61 7.73
N GLN A 35 -1.64 13.74 7.56
CA GLN A 35 -1.47 14.78 8.58
C GLN A 35 -2.75 15.61 8.80
N GLY A 36 -3.42 16.00 7.71
CA GLY A 36 -4.69 16.72 7.74
C GLY A 36 -5.82 15.91 8.37
N THR A 37 -5.80 14.58 8.20
CA THR A 37 -6.77 13.67 8.81
C THR A 37 -6.43 13.24 10.24
N GLY A 38 -5.32 13.74 10.80
CA GLY A 38 -4.96 13.53 12.19
C GLY A 38 -4.45 12.13 12.51
N TYR A 39 -3.85 11.42 11.53
CA TYR A 39 -3.15 10.16 11.75
C TYR A 39 -1.62 10.32 11.84
N PHE A 40 -1.11 11.45 11.34
CA PHE A 40 0.31 11.82 11.42
C PHE A 40 0.48 13.13 12.19
N PRO A 41 1.05 13.13 13.41
CA PRO A 41 1.27 14.36 14.19
C PRO A 41 2.51 15.15 13.75
N PHE A 42 3.03 14.90 12.55
CA PHE A 42 4.27 15.49 12.05
C PHE A 42 3.96 16.62 11.08
N THR A 43 4.84 17.61 10.96
CA THR A 43 4.85 18.54 9.82
C THR A 43 5.87 18.04 8.82
N CYS A 44 5.48 17.95 7.56
CA CYS A 44 6.44 17.78 6.47
C CYS A 44 7.07 19.15 6.16
N SER A 45 8.38 19.31 6.43
CA SER A 45 9.08 20.52 5.97
C SER A 45 9.28 20.44 4.45
N SER A 46 8.71 21.40 3.72
CA SER A 46 8.83 21.52 2.26
C SER A 46 10.29 21.53 1.80
N ASP A 47 11.19 22.16 2.56
CA ASP A 47 12.56 22.40 2.10
C ASP A 47 13.49 21.21 2.35
N LYS A 48 13.32 20.52 3.48
CA LYS A 48 14.25 19.46 3.91
C LYS A 48 13.75 18.05 3.65
N ASN A 49 12.50 17.87 3.19
CA ASN A 49 11.85 16.56 3.06
C ASN A 49 11.93 15.71 4.35
N LYS A 50 12.03 16.41 5.49
CA LYS A 50 12.14 15.85 6.83
C LYS A 50 10.81 16.04 7.53
N LEU A 51 10.39 15.00 8.23
CA LEU A 51 9.28 15.10 9.16
C LEU A 51 9.79 15.75 10.44
N HIS A 52 9.04 16.70 10.97
CA HIS A 52 9.30 17.33 12.25
C HIS A 52 8.11 17.11 13.17
N PHE A 53 8.38 16.75 14.42
CA PHE A 53 7.38 16.68 15.46
C PHE A 53 7.47 17.93 16.34
N SER A 54 6.33 18.56 16.60
CA SER A 54 6.21 19.61 17.62
C SER A 54 4.88 19.44 18.34
N PRO A 55 4.85 19.41 19.68
CA PRO A 55 3.61 19.38 20.45
C PRO A 55 2.71 20.61 20.22
N ARG A 56 3.28 21.72 19.72
CA ARG A 56 2.52 22.94 19.41
C ARG A 56 1.97 22.94 17.98
N ASN A 57 2.22 21.88 17.24
CA ASN A 57 1.80 21.75 15.85
C ASN A 57 0.30 21.50 15.74
N VAL A 58 -0.34 22.12 14.75
CA VAL A 58 -1.74 21.87 14.39
C VAL A 58 -2.00 20.39 14.17
N HIS A 59 -1.08 19.64 13.56
CA HIS A 59 -1.25 18.20 13.34
C HIS A 59 -1.25 17.38 14.63
N PHE A 60 -0.48 17.78 15.64
CA PHE A 60 -0.51 17.14 16.95
C PHE A 60 -1.81 17.48 17.69
N ILE A 61 -2.24 18.74 17.66
CA ILE A 61 -3.53 19.15 18.22
C ILE A 61 -4.67 18.39 17.53
N ASN A 62 -4.60 18.21 16.22
CA ASN A 62 -5.57 17.46 15.44
C ASN A 62 -5.58 15.97 15.80
N LEU A 63 -4.41 15.35 16.01
CA LEU A 63 -4.30 13.99 16.52
C LEU A 63 -4.99 13.87 17.90
N ILE A 64 -4.71 14.79 18.82
CA ILE A 64 -5.33 14.79 20.15
C ILE A 64 -6.84 15.00 20.04
N PHE A 65 -7.29 15.98 19.26
CA PHE A 65 -8.70 16.22 19.00
C PHE A 65 -9.40 14.97 18.49
N HIS A 66 -8.87 14.34 17.44
CA HIS A 66 -9.45 13.11 16.87
C HIS A 66 -9.34 11.90 17.80
N SER A 67 -8.33 11.84 18.68
CA SER A 67 -8.22 10.78 19.70
C SER A 67 -9.24 10.98 20.82
N VAL A 68 -9.43 12.21 21.27
CA VAL A 68 -10.43 12.60 22.27
C VAL A 68 -11.82 12.38 21.71
N VAL A 69 -12.12 12.88 20.51
CA VAL A 69 -13.38 12.62 19.80
C VAL A 69 -13.63 11.13 19.62
N GLY A 70 -12.61 10.38 19.16
CA GLY A 70 -12.70 8.94 18.99
C GLY A 70 -12.89 8.14 20.28
N THR A 71 -12.67 8.75 21.45
CA THR A 71 -12.86 8.10 22.77
C THR A 71 -14.14 8.58 23.45
N ILE A 72 -14.41 9.89 23.41
CA ILE A 72 -15.57 10.53 24.02
C ILE A 72 -16.84 10.16 23.27
N CYS A 73 -16.85 10.17 21.95
CA CYS A 73 -18.08 9.87 21.21
C CYS A 73 -18.60 8.43 21.45
N PRO A 74 -17.76 7.37 21.51
CA PRO A 74 -18.21 6.04 21.95
C PRO A 74 -18.70 6.00 23.37
N LEU A 75 -17.98 6.62 24.31
CA LEU A 75 -18.46 6.72 25.69
C LEU A 75 -19.81 7.42 25.73
N PHE A 76 -20.01 8.48 24.95
CA PHE A 76 -21.27 9.19 24.86
C PHE A 76 -22.39 8.33 24.25
N CYS A 77 -22.12 7.57 23.19
CA CYS A 77 -23.06 6.59 22.65
C CYS A 77 -23.43 5.52 23.68
N ILE A 78 -22.46 5.03 24.46
CA ILE A 78 -22.68 4.07 25.55
C ILE A 78 -23.52 4.68 26.68
N TYR A 79 -23.21 5.92 27.09
CA TYR A 79 -23.96 6.62 28.15
C TYR A 79 -25.39 6.99 27.72
N ASN A 80 -25.66 7.06 26.42
CA ASN A 80 -26.99 7.31 25.86
C ASN A 80 -27.56 6.04 25.20
N MET A 81 -27.22 4.86 25.72
CA MET A 81 -27.76 3.59 25.26
C MET A 81 -29.28 3.58 25.22
N ASP A 82 -29.96 4.26 26.14
CA ASP A 82 -31.43 4.38 26.15
C ASP A 82 -31.98 5.06 24.88
N VAL A 83 -31.24 6.02 24.32
CA VAL A 83 -31.58 6.69 23.05
C VAL A 83 -31.36 5.72 21.89
N HIS A 84 -30.24 4.98 21.90
CA HIS A 84 -29.95 3.94 20.92
C HIS A 84 -30.98 2.80 20.97
N GLU A 85 -31.40 2.35 22.14
CA GLU A 85 -32.40 1.31 22.33
C GLU A 85 -33.77 1.72 21.82
N ARG A 86 -34.10 3.02 21.90
CA ARG A 86 -35.32 3.60 21.32
C ARG A 86 -35.21 3.82 19.83
N LEU A 87 -34.07 4.27 19.31
CA LEU A 87 -33.79 4.36 17.87
C LEU A 87 -33.83 2.99 17.18
N ALA A 88 -33.43 1.97 17.94
CA ALA A 88 -33.45 0.58 17.54
C ALA A 88 -34.62 -0.15 18.20
N SER A 89 -35.74 0.51 18.52
CA SER A 89 -36.86 -0.13 19.25
C SER A 89 -37.33 -1.41 18.57
N ASP A 90 -37.27 -1.41 17.25
CA ASP A 90 -37.76 -2.49 16.38
C ASP A 90 -36.65 -3.53 16.09
N TRP A 91 -35.43 -3.26 16.56
CA TRP A 91 -34.30 -4.18 16.44
C TRP A 91 -34.32 -5.20 17.59
N SER A 92 -33.97 -6.43 17.25
CA SER A 92 -33.65 -7.49 18.20
C SER A 92 -32.46 -7.11 19.08
N THR A 93 -32.39 -7.73 20.27
CA THR A 93 -31.27 -7.60 21.20
C THR A 93 -29.92 -7.92 20.53
N THR A 94 -29.88 -8.91 19.63
CA THR A 94 -28.67 -9.29 18.90
C THR A 94 -28.21 -8.23 17.90
N GLU A 95 -29.12 -7.56 17.19
CA GLU A 95 -28.78 -6.44 16.29
C GLU A 95 -28.26 -5.23 17.07
N LYS A 96 -28.91 -4.90 18.19
CA LYS A 96 -28.46 -3.83 19.10
C LYS A 96 -27.04 -4.11 19.58
N PHE A 97 -26.76 -5.34 19.99
CA PHE A 97 -25.43 -5.78 20.40
C PHE A 97 -24.42 -5.68 19.25
N ALA A 98 -24.74 -6.22 18.06
CA ALA A 98 -23.85 -6.19 16.91
C ALA A 98 -23.51 -4.75 16.48
N TYR A 99 -24.50 -3.86 16.46
CA TYR A 99 -24.31 -2.44 16.18
C TYR A 99 -23.40 -1.74 17.20
N GLY A 100 -23.63 -1.98 18.50
CA GLY A 100 -22.75 -1.47 19.55
C GLY A 100 -21.31 -1.99 19.42
N MET A 101 -21.14 -3.27 19.06
CA MET A 101 -19.84 -3.87 18.80
C MET A 101 -19.12 -3.26 17.60
N ILE A 102 -19.82 -2.97 16.49
CA ILE A 102 -19.23 -2.28 15.32
C ILE A 102 -18.61 -0.97 15.78
N PHE A 103 -19.39 -0.17 16.50
CA PHE A 103 -18.98 1.15 16.94
C PHE A 103 -17.75 1.08 17.84
N ASN A 104 -17.75 0.15 18.80
CA ASN A 104 -16.63 -0.06 19.71
C ASN A 104 -15.37 -0.54 18.98
N ILE A 105 -15.48 -1.49 18.05
CA ILE A 105 -14.34 -2.02 17.29
C ILE A 105 -13.73 -0.93 16.41
N ILE A 106 -14.56 -0.17 15.69
CA ILE A 106 -14.11 0.96 14.87
C ILE A 106 -13.39 1.99 15.74
N SER A 107 -13.93 2.29 16.93
CA SER A 107 -13.38 3.33 17.80
C SER A 107 -12.08 2.90 18.49
N ILE A 108 -12.02 1.67 18.99
CA ILE A 108 -10.82 1.08 19.61
C ILE A 108 -9.71 0.96 18.56
N SER A 109 -9.99 0.40 17.38
CA SER A 109 -8.99 0.25 16.32
C SER A 109 -8.39 1.60 15.90
N LYS A 110 -9.23 2.64 15.76
CA LYS A 110 -8.77 4.02 15.50
C LYS A 110 -7.89 4.57 16.63
N GLY A 111 -8.33 4.41 17.88
CA GLY A 111 -7.59 4.84 19.05
C GLY A 111 -6.21 4.18 19.12
N LEU A 112 -6.16 2.87 18.86
CA LEU A 112 -4.91 2.10 18.80
C LEU A 112 -3.99 2.57 17.67
N ILE A 113 -4.50 2.80 16.46
CA ILE A 113 -3.69 3.28 15.33
C ILE A 113 -3.06 4.64 15.65
N ARG A 114 -3.84 5.58 16.18
CA ARG A 114 -3.34 6.91 16.60
C ARG A 114 -2.34 6.80 17.74
N GLY A 115 -2.65 5.93 18.72
CA GLY A 115 -1.75 5.60 19.82
C GLY A 115 -0.40 5.09 19.30
N PHE A 116 -0.42 4.11 18.39
CA PHE A 116 0.79 3.56 17.77
C PHE A 116 1.55 4.60 16.95
N SER A 117 0.88 5.45 16.18
CA SER A 117 1.53 6.55 15.45
C SER A 117 2.23 7.52 16.40
N LEU A 118 1.70 7.74 17.60
CA LEU A 118 2.31 8.58 18.61
C LEU A 118 3.47 7.86 19.33
N THR A 119 3.30 6.60 19.72
CA THR A 119 4.32 5.84 20.45
C THR A 119 5.50 5.47 19.58
N GLN A 120 5.27 5.14 18.31
CA GLN A 120 6.30 4.77 17.33
C GLN A 120 6.81 5.98 16.51
N ARG A 121 6.55 7.19 16.99
CA ARG A 121 6.84 8.42 16.22
C ARG A 121 8.29 8.54 15.77
N SER A 122 9.23 8.16 16.62
CA SER A 122 10.67 8.23 16.30
C SER A 122 11.04 7.27 15.19
N GLU A 123 10.48 6.06 15.23
CA GLU A 123 10.73 5.02 14.23
C GLU A 123 10.09 5.38 12.89
N ILE A 124 8.87 5.92 12.89
CA ILE A 124 8.21 6.43 11.68
C ILE A 124 9.02 7.56 11.03
N MET A 125 9.55 8.51 11.83
CA MET A 125 10.37 9.61 11.32
C MET A 125 11.72 9.14 10.74
N LYS A 126 12.38 8.19 11.42
CA LYS A 126 13.62 7.56 10.92
C LYS A 126 13.36 6.83 9.61
N PHE A 127 12.32 5.98 9.59
CA PHE A 127 11.90 5.25 8.40
C PHE A 127 11.63 6.20 7.24
N HIS A 128 10.82 7.24 7.42
CA HIS A 128 10.47 8.16 6.34
C HIS A 128 11.70 8.91 5.79
N THR A 129 12.63 9.29 6.67
CA THR A 129 13.88 9.94 6.24
C THR A 129 14.73 8.99 5.41
N LYS A 130 14.89 7.75 5.87
CA LYS A 130 15.64 6.71 5.16
C LYS A 130 14.97 6.32 3.85
N PHE A 131 13.66 6.12 3.85
CA PHE A 131 12.81 5.87 2.69
C PHE A 131 13.03 6.92 1.59
N ASN A 132 12.93 8.20 1.93
CA ASN A 132 13.16 9.27 0.97
C ASN A 132 14.61 9.27 0.45
N ALA A 133 15.60 9.09 1.32
CA ALA A 133 17.01 9.06 0.91
C ALA A 133 17.31 7.89 -0.04
N THR A 134 16.80 6.70 0.27
CA THR A 134 16.96 5.50 -0.55
C THR A 134 16.30 5.65 -1.92
N LEU A 135 15.07 6.17 -1.99
CA LEU A 135 14.39 6.38 -3.27
C LEU A 135 15.07 7.47 -4.12
N VAL A 136 15.51 8.57 -3.50
CA VAL A 136 16.31 9.60 -4.20
C VAL A 136 17.56 8.99 -4.80
N HIS A 137 18.28 8.17 -4.02
CA HIS A 137 19.50 7.52 -4.48
C HIS A 137 19.22 6.61 -5.69
N ILE A 138 18.24 5.71 -5.58
CA ILE A 138 17.90 4.76 -6.65
C ILE A 138 17.44 5.49 -7.92
N PHE A 139 16.55 6.48 -7.79
CA PHE A 139 16.05 7.22 -8.95
C PHE A 139 17.16 8.04 -9.61
N SER A 140 18.05 8.64 -8.82
CA SER A 140 19.18 9.41 -9.36
C SER A 140 20.16 8.50 -10.09
N THR A 141 20.46 7.33 -9.52
CA THR A 141 21.34 6.32 -10.14
C THR A 141 20.74 5.81 -11.46
N HIS A 142 19.45 5.48 -11.49
CA HIS A 142 18.74 5.05 -12.70
C HIS A 142 18.78 6.13 -13.79
N ILE A 143 18.48 7.38 -13.45
CA ILE A 143 18.48 8.49 -14.41
C ILE A 143 19.88 8.76 -14.97
N LYS A 144 20.91 8.72 -14.12
CA LYS A 144 22.31 8.89 -14.56
C LYS A 144 22.70 7.78 -15.54
N ARG A 145 22.32 6.53 -15.26
CA ARG A 145 22.57 5.38 -16.14
C ARG A 145 21.89 5.51 -17.49
N GLN A 146 20.60 5.86 -17.52
CA GLN A 146 19.90 6.08 -18.79
C GLN A 146 20.49 7.24 -19.59
N ALA A 147 21.03 8.26 -18.91
CA ALA A 147 21.67 9.37 -19.57
C ALA A 147 23.08 9.02 -20.10
N SER A 148 23.77 8.05 -19.48
CA SER A 148 25.13 7.62 -19.86
C SER A 148 25.19 6.48 -20.88
N SER A 149 24.12 5.70 -21.09
CA SER A 149 24.19 4.44 -21.87
C SER A 149 24.34 4.59 -23.41
N GLU A 150 24.61 5.78 -23.94
CA GLU A 150 24.93 5.95 -25.37
C GLU A 150 26.26 6.69 -25.52
N ASP A 151 27.30 5.90 -25.81
CA ASP A 151 28.61 6.36 -26.27
C ASP A 151 28.47 7.06 -27.62
N ASN A 152 28.58 8.39 -27.60
CA ASN A 152 29.40 9.18 -28.53
C ASN A 152 29.07 10.67 -28.34
N TYR A 153 29.97 11.41 -27.68
CA TYR A 153 30.13 12.87 -27.75
C TYR A 153 28.86 13.70 -27.95
N SER A 154 27.78 13.36 -27.23
CA SER A 154 26.53 14.09 -27.39
C SER A 154 26.63 15.36 -26.55
N THR A 155 26.52 16.50 -27.23
CA THR A 155 26.49 17.85 -26.63
C THR A 155 25.68 17.89 -25.32
N THR A 156 26.01 18.76 -24.38
CA THR A 156 25.30 18.96 -23.09
C THR A 156 23.77 18.94 -23.22
N ARG A 157 23.25 19.48 -24.34
CA ARG A 157 21.81 19.47 -24.68
C ARG A 157 21.20 18.08 -24.87
N SER A 158 21.94 17.12 -25.43
CA SER A 158 21.49 15.75 -25.62
C SER A 158 21.36 15.01 -24.29
N TYR A 159 22.34 15.19 -23.38
CA TYR A 159 22.29 14.66 -22.03
C TYR A 159 21.09 15.21 -21.24
N GLU A 160 20.89 16.54 -21.24
CA GLU A 160 19.73 17.17 -20.62
C GLU A 160 18.40 16.66 -21.19
N ARG A 161 18.31 16.47 -22.52
CA ARG A 161 17.11 15.95 -23.16
C ARG A 161 16.79 14.53 -22.69
N LYS A 162 17.78 13.64 -22.60
CA LYS A 162 17.60 12.27 -22.12
C LYS A 162 17.24 12.22 -20.64
N GLN A 163 17.91 13.03 -19.83
CA GLN A 163 17.58 13.18 -18.43
C GLN A 163 16.11 13.61 -18.25
N ASN A 164 15.66 14.61 -19.00
CA ASN A 164 14.26 15.05 -18.98
C ASN A 164 13.28 13.97 -19.46
N LEU A 165 13.66 13.14 -20.44
CA LEU A 165 12.86 12.00 -20.90
C LEU A 165 12.73 10.92 -19.81
N ALA A 166 13.83 10.53 -19.18
CA ALA A 166 13.84 9.57 -18.07
C ALA A 166 13.01 10.08 -16.89
N ILE A 167 13.12 11.37 -16.56
CA ILE A 167 12.31 12.01 -15.52
C ILE A 167 10.82 12.01 -15.89
N SER A 168 10.49 12.29 -17.16
CA SER A 168 9.10 12.25 -17.63
C SER A 168 8.52 10.84 -17.62
N ALA A 169 9.33 9.82 -17.96
CA ALA A 169 8.94 8.41 -17.87
C ALA A 169 8.67 8.01 -16.42
N LEU A 170 9.58 8.37 -15.50
CA LEU A 170 9.42 8.15 -14.07
C LEU A 170 8.18 8.89 -13.52
N GLU A 171 7.91 10.11 -13.97
CA GLU A 171 6.71 10.88 -13.56
C GLU A 171 5.43 10.18 -14.02
N ARG A 172 5.39 9.69 -15.26
CA ARG A 172 4.24 8.90 -15.75
C ARG A 172 4.05 7.63 -14.94
N LEU A 173 5.14 6.92 -14.64
CA LEU A 173 5.11 5.65 -13.93
C LEU A 173 4.62 5.84 -12.49
N LEU A 174 5.13 6.85 -11.78
CA LEU A 174 4.65 7.22 -10.44
C LEU A 174 3.22 7.75 -10.47
N SER A 175 2.83 8.52 -11.50
CA SER A 175 1.46 8.99 -11.64
C SER A 175 0.48 7.82 -11.83
N GLN A 176 0.83 6.86 -12.68
CA GLN A 176 0.02 5.67 -12.95
C GLN A 176 -0.07 4.74 -11.74
N LYS A 177 1.06 4.48 -11.05
CA LYS A 177 1.13 3.52 -9.94
C LYS A 177 0.67 4.09 -8.60
N VAL A 178 0.88 5.38 -8.36
CA VAL A 178 0.61 6.02 -7.06
C VAL A 178 -0.57 6.98 -7.16
N GLN A 179 -0.54 7.95 -8.09
CA GLN A 179 -1.52 9.05 -8.09
C GLN A 179 -2.90 8.64 -8.60
N GLN A 180 -2.99 7.80 -9.64
CA GLN A 180 -4.27 7.36 -10.21
C GLN A 180 -5.10 6.52 -9.22
N PRO A 181 -4.55 5.45 -8.60
CA PRO A 181 -5.28 4.70 -7.57
C PRO A 181 -5.69 5.59 -6.41
N LEU A 182 -4.80 6.50 -5.98
CA LEU A 182 -5.09 7.48 -4.94
C LEU A 182 -6.27 8.38 -5.33
N GLY A 183 -6.31 8.88 -6.57
CA GLY A 183 -7.39 9.73 -7.08
C GLY A 183 -8.76 9.02 -7.08
N CYS A 184 -8.83 7.77 -7.56
CA CYS A 184 -10.08 7.00 -7.55
C CYS A 184 -10.60 6.76 -6.14
N VAL A 185 -9.70 6.38 -5.24
CA VAL A 185 -9.95 6.23 -3.83
C VAL A 185 -10.48 7.53 -3.20
N TRP A 186 -9.85 8.66 -3.52
CA TRP A 186 -10.25 9.96 -3.02
C TRP A 186 -11.67 10.32 -3.43
N ILE A 187 -11.99 10.08 -4.69
CA ILE A 187 -13.35 10.26 -5.21
C ILE A 187 -14.32 9.37 -4.42
N LEU A 188 -13.97 8.10 -4.16
CA LEU A 188 -14.81 7.20 -3.37
C LEU A 188 -15.01 7.70 -1.93
N LEU A 189 -13.96 8.21 -1.28
CA LEU A 189 -14.04 8.80 0.06
C LEU A 189 -14.94 10.04 0.06
N ILE A 190 -14.75 10.95 -0.89
CA ILE A 190 -15.55 12.17 -1.01
C ILE A 190 -17.02 11.81 -1.26
N VAL A 191 -17.30 10.84 -2.14
CA VAL A 191 -18.66 10.35 -2.40
C VAL A 191 -19.25 9.76 -1.13
N LEU A 192 -18.49 8.94 -0.38
CA LEU A 192 -18.97 8.38 0.88
C LEU A 192 -19.28 9.47 1.91
N GLU A 193 -18.38 10.43 2.12
CA GLU A 193 -18.60 11.56 3.03
C GLU A 193 -19.84 12.39 2.61
N SER A 194 -19.97 12.64 1.30
CA SER A 194 -21.09 13.38 0.72
C SER A 194 -22.43 12.65 0.82
N LEU A 195 -22.44 11.32 0.99
CA LEU A 195 -23.65 10.52 1.21
C LEU A 195 -23.97 10.33 2.69
N VAL A 196 -22.94 10.19 3.52
CA VAL A 196 -23.06 10.08 4.98
C VAL A 196 -23.64 11.36 5.57
N PHE A 197 -23.22 12.53 5.07
CA PHE A 197 -23.68 13.82 5.60
C PHE A 197 -25.21 14.05 5.42
N PRO A 198 -25.81 13.92 4.22
CA PRO A 198 -27.26 13.98 4.05
C PRO A 198 -28.01 12.90 4.84
N MET A 199 -27.48 11.68 4.95
CA MET A 199 -28.11 10.64 5.76
C MET A 199 -28.21 11.08 7.23
N ILE A 200 -27.13 11.62 7.78
CA ILE A 200 -27.10 12.16 9.15
C ILE A 200 -28.13 13.29 9.30
N VAL A 201 -28.19 14.21 8.34
CA VAL A 201 -29.15 15.34 8.36
C VAL A 201 -30.59 14.85 8.27
N ILE A 202 -30.90 13.89 7.39
CA ILE A 202 -32.24 13.31 7.25
C ILE A 202 -32.65 12.58 8.52
N LEU A 203 -31.75 11.81 9.13
CA LEU A 203 -32.00 11.15 10.41
C LEU A 203 -32.24 12.18 11.53
N LEU A 204 -31.46 13.26 11.57
CA LEU A 204 -31.67 14.38 12.50
C LEU A 204 -33.03 15.03 12.31
N VAL A 205 -33.41 15.35 11.08
CA VAL A 205 -34.69 16.03 10.77
C VAL A 205 -35.88 15.14 11.07
N ARG A 206 -35.85 13.86 10.65
CA ARG A 206 -36.89 12.89 11.01
C ARG A 206 -37.05 12.79 12.52
N PHE A 207 -35.93 12.70 13.24
CA PHE A 207 -35.98 12.58 14.69
C PHE A 207 -36.50 13.85 15.38
N VAL A 208 -36.11 15.04 14.92
CA VAL A 208 -36.68 16.28 15.48
C VAL A 208 -38.19 16.33 15.24
N ASN A 209 -38.65 15.92 14.06
CA ASN A 209 -40.08 15.90 13.75
C ASN A 209 -40.84 14.84 14.55
N ASP A 210 -40.30 13.63 14.68
CA ASP A 210 -40.92 12.51 15.41
C ASP A 210 -40.83 12.70 16.94
N GLY A 211 -39.73 13.30 17.42
CA GLY A 211 -39.52 13.65 18.83
C GLY A 211 -40.36 14.83 19.29
N VAL A 212 -40.74 15.74 18.39
CA VAL A 212 -41.75 16.78 18.65
C VAL A 212 -43.17 16.17 18.69
N ALA A 213 -43.42 15.09 17.96
CA ALA A 213 -44.68 14.36 17.99
C ALA A 213 -44.82 13.44 19.22
N LEU A 214 -43.71 12.94 19.77
CA LEU A 214 -43.66 12.16 21.00
C LEU A 214 -43.51 13.09 22.21
N ASP A 215 -44.62 13.62 22.70
CA ASP A 215 -44.77 14.40 23.95
C ASP A 215 -44.46 13.56 25.22
N LYS A 216 -43.30 12.88 25.24
CA LYS A 216 -42.82 12.06 26.36
C LYS A 216 -41.75 12.85 27.10
N LYS A 217 -42.14 13.36 28.28
CA LYS A 217 -41.42 14.21 29.25
C LYS A 217 -39.94 13.87 29.57
N ASP A 218 -39.41 12.73 29.13
CA ASP A 218 -38.09 12.23 29.58
C ASP A 218 -36.97 12.35 28.53
N LEU A 219 -37.29 12.63 27.26
CA LEU A 219 -36.29 12.73 26.19
C LEU A 219 -36.13 14.19 25.75
N SER A 220 -35.18 14.92 26.35
CA SER A 220 -34.91 16.27 25.87
C SER A 220 -34.36 16.21 24.44
N VAL A 221 -34.94 17.01 23.55
CA VAL A 221 -34.49 17.19 22.15
C VAL A 221 -32.97 17.42 22.08
N GLY A 222 -32.41 18.09 23.09
CA GLY A 222 -30.97 18.29 23.25
C GLY A 222 -30.16 16.99 23.38
N LYS A 223 -30.58 15.99 24.18
CA LYS A 223 -29.83 14.72 24.32
C LYS A 223 -29.72 14.00 22.98
N VAL A 224 -30.79 14.01 22.19
CA VAL A 224 -30.80 13.31 20.91
C VAL A 224 -30.00 14.07 19.85
N ALA A 225 -30.12 15.40 19.78
CA ALA A 225 -29.28 16.20 18.90
C ALA A 225 -27.78 15.98 19.17
N ILE A 226 -27.38 15.89 20.45
CA ILE A 226 -25.99 15.61 20.84
C ILE A 226 -25.59 14.18 20.45
N CYS A 227 -26.45 13.18 20.68
CA CYS A 227 -26.17 11.78 20.30
C CYS A 227 -25.99 11.61 18.79
N MET A 228 -26.85 12.25 18.00
CA MET A 228 -26.75 12.27 16.54
C MET A 228 -25.50 12.99 16.05
N GLY A 229 -25.14 14.12 16.66
CA GLY A 229 -23.89 14.82 16.38
C GLY A 229 -22.66 13.97 16.70
N ALA A 230 -22.67 13.22 17.81
CA ALA A 230 -21.60 12.30 18.18
C ALA A 230 -21.47 11.14 17.17
N MET A 231 -22.58 10.55 16.73
CA MET A 231 -22.59 9.53 15.69
C MET A 231 -22.07 10.06 14.35
N ALA A 232 -22.51 11.26 13.94
CA ALA A 232 -22.04 11.93 12.74
C ALA A 232 -20.52 12.11 12.73
N LEU A 233 -19.99 12.59 13.85
CA LEU A 233 -18.56 12.79 14.03
C LEU A 233 -17.79 11.45 14.03
N CYS A 234 -18.38 10.38 14.56
CA CYS A 234 -17.80 9.03 14.50
C CYS A 234 -17.77 8.43 13.10
N MET A 235 -18.81 8.67 12.31
CA MET A 235 -18.86 8.24 10.91
C MET A 235 -17.85 9.02 10.08
N LEU A 236 -17.80 10.35 10.23
CA LEU A 236 -16.81 11.20 9.55
C LEU A 236 -15.38 10.78 9.89
N THR A 237 -15.09 10.56 11.18
CA THR A 237 -13.75 10.07 11.60
C THR A 237 -13.46 8.65 11.10
N GLY A 238 -14.47 7.88 10.70
CA GLY A 238 -14.33 6.56 10.08
C GLY A 238 -13.90 6.63 8.63
N VAL A 239 -14.38 7.59 7.86
CA VAL A 239 -13.88 7.79 6.49
C VAL A 239 -12.40 8.19 6.49
N LEU A 240 -11.99 8.97 7.50
CA LEU A 240 -10.59 9.36 7.67
C LEU A 240 -9.64 8.17 7.88
N TYR A 241 -10.11 7.02 8.40
CA TYR A 241 -9.29 5.82 8.60
C TYR A 241 -8.65 5.32 7.31
N SER A 242 -9.41 5.36 6.21
CA SER A 242 -8.94 4.89 4.92
C SER A 242 -7.78 5.75 4.42
N THR A 243 -7.72 7.05 4.77
CA THR A 243 -6.58 7.91 4.38
C THR A 243 -5.23 7.42 4.90
N PHE A 244 -5.18 6.83 6.09
CA PHE A 244 -3.96 6.23 6.63
C PHE A 244 -3.56 4.96 5.88
N LEU A 245 -4.54 4.11 5.55
CA LEU A 245 -4.31 2.91 4.75
C LEU A 245 -3.79 3.26 3.34
N TYR A 246 -4.34 4.31 2.72
CA TYR A 246 -3.87 4.78 1.43
C TYR A 246 -2.47 5.37 1.47
N TRP A 247 -2.11 6.05 2.56
CA TRP A 247 -0.73 6.48 2.78
C TRP A 247 0.23 5.28 2.83
N LEU A 248 -0.13 4.20 3.52
CA LEU A 248 0.67 2.96 3.54
C LEU A 248 0.80 2.34 2.14
N VAL A 249 -0.31 2.24 1.40
CA VAL A 249 -0.33 1.71 0.03
C VAL A 249 0.54 2.54 -0.91
N ALA A 250 0.50 3.87 -0.81
CA ALA A 250 1.34 4.75 -1.61
C ALA A 250 2.84 4.52 -1.35
N ILE A 251 3.24 4.32 -0.09
CA ILE A 251 4.62 3.97 0.27
C ILE A 251 5.03 2.63 -0.32
N ILE A 252 4.16 1.63 -0.26
CA ILE A 252 4.41 0.30 -0.84
C ILE A 252 4.61 0.42 -2.36
N HIS A 253 3.75 1.17 -3.07
CA HIS A 253 3.92 1.39 -4.51
C HIS A 253 5.19 2.17 -4.85
N CYS A 254 5.62 3.13 -4.04
CA CYS A 254 6.91 3.79 -4.26
C CYS A 254 8.09 2.80 -4.13
N MET A 255 8.03 1.85 -3.20
CA MET A 255 9.03 0.77 -3.11
C MET A 255 8.94 -0.20 -4.30
N GLU A 256 7.73 -0.54 -4.76
CA GLU A 256 7.49 -1.34 -5.97
C GLU A 256 8.15 -0.69 -7.19
N VAL A 257 7.96 0.62 -7.38
CA VAL A 257 8.61 1.39 -8.44
C VAL A 257 10.13 1.33 -8.32
N GLY A 258 10.67 1.42 -7.10
CA GLY A 258 12.10 1.23 -6.85
C GLY A 258 12.61 -0.11 -7.41
N PHE A 259 11.93 -1.22 -7.11
CA PHE A 259 12.30 -2.53 -7.65
C PHE A 259 12.14 -2.61 -9.17
N LEU A 260 11.07 -2.03 -9.72
CA LEU A 260 10.82 -2.03 -11.16
C LEU A 260 11.97 -1.36 -11.93
N LEU A 261 12.44 -0.19 -11.48
CA LEU A 261 13.56 0.51 -12.11
C LEU A 261 14.86 -0.30 -12.09
N LEU A 262 15.09 -1.08 -11.02
CA LEU A 262 16.25 -1.98 -10.97
C LEU A 262 16.14 -3.11 -12.00
N GLY A 263 14.94 -3.58 -12.32
CA GLY A 263 14.73 -4.58 -13.37
C GLY A 263 14.91 -3.98 -14.77
N GLU A 264 14.42 -2.77 -15.02
CA GLU A 264 14.60 -2.08 -16.30
C GLU A 264 16.07 -1.80 -16.61
N ASP A 265 16.88 -1.46 -15.60
CA ASP A 265 18.33 -1.27 -15.74
C ASP A 265 19.08 -2.53 -16.22
N THR A 266 18.53 -3.71 -15.92
CA THR A 266 19.13 -5.00 -16.33
C THR A 266 18.66 -5.44 -17.73
N GLY A 267 17.59 -4.84 -18.23
CA GLY A 267 17.05 -5.07 -19.57
C GLY A 267 17.79 -4.25 -20.62
N ILE A 268 18.99 -4.69 -21.00
CA ILE A 268 19.68 -4.21 -22.20
C ILE A 268 18.74 -4.42 -23.40
N SER A 269 18.30 -3.31 -23.98
CA SER A 269 17.97 -3.12 -25.40
C SER A 269 17.67 -4.43 -26.13
N GLU A 270 16.42 -4.87 -26.14
CA GLU A 270 15.96 -5.74 -27.22
C GLU A 270 16.43 -5.09 -28.52
N GLY A 271 17.21 -5.86 -29.29
CA GLY A 271 18.09 -5.34 -30.31
C GLY A 271 17.37 -4.42 -31.28
N GLY A 272 18.07 -3.36 -31.70
CA GLY A 272 17.74 -2.61 -32.90
C GLY A 272 17.74 -3.51 -34.13
N GLY A 273 16.67 -4.30 -34.30
CA GLY A 273 16.17 -4.74 -35.58
C GLY A 273 15.42 -3.56 -36.19
N ALA A 274 15.94 -3.05 -37.30
CA ALA A 274 15.47 -1.85 -37.97
C ALA A 274 13.94 -1.83 -38.18
N GLY A 275 13.32 -0.71 -37.81
CA GLY A 275 12.09 -0.22 -38.43
C GLY A 275 10.79 -0.93 -38.04
N SER A 276 10.30 -0.70 -36.82
CA SER A 276 8.85 -0.58 -36.62
C SER A 276 8.54 0.46 -35.55
N THR A 277 7.52 1.26 -35.85
CA THR A 277 6.99 2.36 -35.05
C THR A 277 6.63 1.93 -33.62
N PRO A 278 6.59 2.85 -32.63
CA PRO A 278 6.16 2.53 -31.29
C PRO A 278 4.67 2.21 -31.31
N SER A 279 4.33 0.93 -31.42
CA SER A 279 2.97 0.48 -31.17
C SER A 279 2.74 0.53 -29.68
N THR A 280 1.70 1.27 -29.32
CA THR A 280 1.09 1.34 -28.00
C THR A 280 1.00 -0.07 -27.43
N SER A 281 1.81 -0.39 -26.43
CA SER A 281 1.66 -1.62 -25.66
C SER A 281 0.39 -1.50 -24.83
N THR A 282 -0.74 -1.84 -25.44
CA THR A 282 -1.95 -2.26 -24.75
C THR A 282 -1.53 -3.40 -23.85
N ILE A 283 -1.55 -3.17 -22.53
CA ILE A 283 -1.45 -4.23 -21.53
C ILE A 283 -2.70 -5.09 -21.73
N ALA A 284 -2.57 -6.14 -22.54
CA ALA A 284 -3.55 -7.19 -22.62
C ALA A 284 -3.54 -7.92 -21.27
N ILE A 285 -4.63 -7.75 -20.52
CA ILE A 285 -4.90 -8.52 -19.31
C ILE A 285 -5.26 -9.92 -19.78
N THR A 286 -4.28 -10.82 -19.86
CA THR A 286 -4.51 -12.25 -20.00
C THR A 286 -4.73 -12.85 -18.61
N PHE A 287 -5.91 -13.45 -18.40
CA PHE A 287 -6.16 -14.30 -17.24
C PHE A 287 -5.43 -15.63 -17.44
N PRO A 288 -4.69 -16.17 -16.45
CA PRO A 288 -4.19 -17.53 -16.57
C PRO A 288 -5.33 -18.51 -16.26
N SER A 289 -5.87 -19.14 -17.30
CA SER A 289 -6.48 -20.45 -17.21
C SER A 289 -5.36 -21.48 -17.20
N GLU A 290 -5.16 -22.18 -16.08
CA GLU A 290 -4.91 -23.63 -16.00
C GLU A 290 -4.48 -23.99 -14.57
N CYS A 291 -5.38 -24.71 -13.90
CA CYS A 291 -5.08 -25.59 -12.78
C CYS A 291 -4.82 -26.99 -13.35
N LEU A 292 -4.02 -27.76 -12.61
CA LEU A 292 -3.61 -29.15 -12.80
C LEU A 292 -2.45 -29.37 -13.79
N ASP A 293 -1.26 -29.66 -13.23
CA ASP A 293 -0.77 -31.03 -13.32
C ASP A 293 0.20 -31.39 -12.18
N LEU A 294 0.01 -32.61 -11.66
CA LEU A 294 0.81 -33.33 -10.68
C LEU A 294 1.79 -34.25 -11.42
N GLY A 295 3.00 -34.45 -10.88
CA GLY A 295 3.72 -35.72 -11.08
C GLY A 295 5.15 -35.63 -11.63
N VAL A 296 6.13 -35.65 -10.71
CA VAL A 296 7.28 -36.57 -10.61
C VAL A 296 7.82 -37.23 -11.91
N GLU A 297 9.12 -37.02 -12.23
CA GLU A 297 10.16 -38.07 -12.11
C GLU A 297 11.60 -37.54 -12.34
N GLU A 298 12.54 -38.14 -11.60
CA GLU A 298 13.98 -37.93 -11.59
C GLU A 298 14.66 -38.57 -12.81
N GLY A 299 15.83 -38.02 -13.22
CA GLY A 299 16.69 -38.65 -14.22
C GLY A 299 18.12 -38.08 -14.21
N ASN A 300 19.02 -38.77 -13.52
CA ASN A 300 20.49 -38.65 -13.62
C ASN A 300 20.98 -39.06 -15.02
N VAL A 301 21.88 -38.29 -15.67
CA VAL A 301 23.00 -38.83 -16.49
C VAL A 301 24.21 -37.89 -16.46
N THR A 302 25.37 -38.53 -16.43
CA THR A 302 26.77 -38.12 -16.26
C THR A 302 27.45 -37.37 -17.42
N THR A 303 28.56 -36.73 -17.03
CA THR A 303 29.72 -36.20 -17.78
C THR A 303 30.17 -36.95 -19.05
N GLU A 304 30.58 -36.17 -20.06
CA GLU A 304 31.78 -36.46 -20.87
C GLU A 304 32.35 -35.19 -21.53
N ALA A 305 33.68 -35.12 -21.57
CA ALA A 305 34.49 -34.02 -22.10
C ALA A 305 35.05 -34.37 -23.49
N GLY A 306 35.35 -33.37 -24.33
CA GLY A 306 36.15 -33.60 -25.53
C GLY A 306 36.19 -32.47 -26.57
N ASN A 307 37.18 -31.58 -26.42
CA ASN A 307 37.94 -30.81 -27.42
C ASN A 307 37.36 -30.57 -28.84
N LEU A 308 37.31 -29.30 -29.24
CA LEU A 308 38.12 -28.68 -30.30
C LEU A 308 37.54 -27.29 -30.62
N LEU A 309 38.32 -26.22 -30.50
CA LEU A 309 38.16 -25.05 -31.37
C LEU A 309 39.44 -24.20 -31.37
N GLU A 310 39.90 -23.97 -32.60
CA GLU A 310 41.12 -23.30 -33.01
C GLU A 310 41.22 -21.85 -32.51
N LEU A 311 42.44 -21.48 -32.11
CA LEU A 311 42.84 -20.11 -31.85
C LEU A 311 43.03 -19.36 -33.17
N CYS A 312 42.07 -18.49 -33.52
CA CYS A 312 42.33 -17.38 -34.43
C CYS A 312 43.08 -16.25 -33.68
N PRO A 313 44.03 -15.56 -34.33
CA PRO A 313 44.71 -14.43 -33.70
C PRO A 313 43.74 -13.24 -33.61
N ILE A 314 43.43 -12.84 -32.38
CA ILE A 314 42.62 -11.64 -32.08
C ILE A 314 43.43 -10.41 -32.47
N SER A 315 42.87 -9.58 -33.36
CA SER A 315 43.43 -8.27 -33.68
C SER A 315 43.45 -7.39 -32.43
N SER A 316 44.58 -6.71 -32.18
CA SER A 316 44.88 -5.97 -30.96
C SER A 316 43.97 -4.77 -30.66
N ASN A 317 42.99 -4.46 -31.51
CA ASN A 317 42.00 -3.40 -31.29
C ASN A 317 40.68 -3.91 -30.68
N GLU A 318 40.34 -5.21 -30.80
CA GLU A 318 39.12 -5.77 -30.18
C GLU A 318 39.27 -6.03 -28.68
N THR A 319 40.49 -6.30 -28.21
CA THR A 319 40.79 -6.54 -26.79
C THR A 319 40.54 -5.33 -25.91
N THR A 320 40.76 -4.12 -26.41
CA THR A 320 40.56 -2.87 -25.65
C THR A 320 39.08 -2.52 -25.52
N ILE A 321 38.28 -2.71 -26.59
CA ILE A 321 36.83 -2.50 -26.58
C ILE A 321 36.12 -3.58 -25.75
N ARG A 322 36.57 -4.85 -25.80
CA ARG A 322 36.09 -5.91 -24.91
C ARG A 322 36.47 -5.64 -23.44
N GLY A 323 37.66 -5.10 -23.17
CA GLY A 323 38.09 -4.74 -21.81
C GLY A 323 37.24 -3.64 -21.18
N GLN A 324 36.86 -2.62 -21.95
CA GLN A 324 36.06 -1.49 -21.49
C GLN A 324 34.60 -1.91 -21.20
N LYS A 325 33.96 -2.65 -22.13
CA LYS A 325 32.63 -3.24 -21.90
C LYS A 325 32.58 -4.23 -20.73
N ARG A 326 33.68 -4.95 -20.48
CA ARG A 326 33.82 -5.88 -19.32
C ARG A 326 33.90 -5.14 -17.98
N SER A 327 34.46 -3.93 -17.95
CA SER A 327 34.53 -3.13 -16.72
C SER A 327 33.19 -2.50 -16.35
N GLU A 328 32.39 -2.13 -17.36
CA GLU A 328 31.05 -1.52 -17.19
C GLU A 328 30.04 -2.52 -16.61
N GLY A 329 29.93 -3.73 -17.20
CA GLY A 329 29.01 -4.76 -16.69
C GLY A 329 29.30 -5.21 -15.24
N ARG A 330 30.56 -5.09 -14.79
CA ARG A 330 30.99 -5.42 -13.42
C ARG A 330 30.53 -4.37 -12.40
N GLY A 331 30.62 -3.10 -12.79
CA GLY A 331 30.06 -1.99 -12.02
C GLY A 331 28.54 -2.14 -11.90
N ASP A 332 27.91 -2.63 -12.97
CA ASP A 332 26.46 -2.65 -13.03
C ASP A 332 25.80 -3.65 -12.08
N LEU A 333 26.41 -4.83 -11.94
CA LEU A 333 25.98 -5.89 -11.03
C LEU A 333 26.12 -5.47 -9.56
N ALA A 334 27.21 -4.79 -9.21
CA ALA A 334 27.45 -4.32 -7.84
C ALA A 334 26.48 -3.19 -7.43
N ILE A 335 26.19 -2.27 -8.36
CA ILE A 335 25.20 -1.21 -8.16
C ILE A 335 23.81 -1.81 -7.97
N PHE A 336 23.42 -2.78 -8.80
CA PHE A 336 22.16 -3.51 -8.64
C PHE A 336 22.06 -4.16 -7.26
N ALA A 337 23.05 -4.97 -6.87
CA ALA A 337 23.02 -5.70 -5.61
C ALA A 337 22.93 -4.75 -4.40
N THR A 338 23.65 -3.62 -4.46
CA THR A 338 23.59 -2.58 -3.42
C THR A 338 22.21 -1.94 -3.34
N ASN A 339 21.65 -1.50 -4.46
CA ASN A 339 20.33 -0.87 -4.50
C ASN A 339 19.21 -1.85 -4.12
N PHE A 340 19.31 -3.09 -4.55
CA PHE A 340 18.37 -4.15 -4.18
C PHE A 340 18.39 -4.39 -2.67
N SER A 341 19.58 -4.52 -2.07
CA SER A 341 19.73 -4.68 -0.62
C SER A 341 19.18 -3.49 0.17
N LEU A 342 19.36 -2.26 -0.35
CA LEU A 342 18.78 -1.06 0.25
C LEU A 342 17.24 -1.09 0.25
N LEU A 343 16.60 -1.50 -0.86
CA LEU A 343 15.15 -1.64 -0.92
C LEU A 343 14.64 -2.79 -0.03
N GLU A 344 15.33 -3.93 -0.04
CA GLU A 344 14.97 -5.06 0.82
C GLU A 344 15.03 -4.66 2.31
N ALA A 345 16.09 -3.97 2.72
CA ALA A 345 16.23 -3.44 4.07
C ALA A 345 15.12 -2.44 4.40
N LEU A 346 14.70 -1.62 3.43
CA LEU A 346 13.61 -0.66 3.58
C LEU A 346 12.26 -1.36 3.80
N VAL A 347 11.99 -2.45 3.08
CA VAL A 347 10.76 -3.24 3.28
C VAL A 347 10.77 -3.95 4.64
N LYS A 348 11.93 -4.49 5.07
CA LYS A 348 12.07 -5.07 6.42
C LYS A 348 11.80 -4.03 7.51
N GLU A 349 12.31 -2.82 7.34
CA GLU A 349 12.07 -1.72 8.28
C GLU A 349 10.60 -1.28 8.26
N PHE A 350 9.97 -1.18 7.09
CA PHE A 350 8.54 -0.91 6.98
C PHE A 350 7.71 -1.94 7.77
N ASN A 351 8.01 -3.23 7.61
CA ASN A 351 7.35 -4.31 8.36
C ASN A 351 7.57 -4.17 9.87
N ALA A 352 8.78 -3.81 10.31
CA ALA A 352 9.08 -3.61 11.73
C ALA A 352 8.33 -2.42 12.35
N VAL A 353 8.22 -1.32 11.59
CA VAL A 353 7.57 -0.08 12.04
C VAL A 353 6.05 -0.23 12.05
N PHE A 354 5.45 -0.67 10.94
CA PHE A 354 4.00 -0.63 10.73
C PHE A 354 3.27 -1.94 11.02
N LYS A 355 3.94 -2.96 11.58
CA LYS A 355 3.32 -4.25 11.91
C LYS A 355 2.03 -4.12 12.72
N TYR A 356 2.02 -3.27 13.75
CA TYR A 356 0.87 -3.13 14.64
C TYR A 356 -0.25 -2.34 13.97
N HIS A 357 0.07 -1.28 13.24
CA HIS A 357 -0.89 -0.52 12.45
C HIS A 357 -1.62 -1.41 11.46
N ILE A 358 -0.90 -2.13 10.62
CA ILE A 358 -1.50 -3.00 9.59
C ILE A 358 -2.30 -4.13 10.24
N SER A 359 -1.81 -4.74 11.32
CA SER A 359 -2.54 -5.81 12.03
C SER A 359 -3.87 -5.31 12.60
N VAL A 360 -3.86 -4.16 13.29
CA VAL A 360 -5.08 -3.56 13.84
C VAL A 360 -6.03 -3.11 12.73
N ILE A 361 -5.50 -2.61 11.62
CA ILE A 361 -6.32 -2.23 10.47
C ILE A 361 -7.07 -3.44 9.92
N LEU A 362 -6.36 -4.52 9.65
CA LEU A 362 -6.94 -5.72 9.05
C LEU A 362 -7.93 -6.40 10.00
N LEU A 363 -7.59 -6.47 11.30
CA LEU A 363 -8.51 -6.98 12.32
C LEU A 363 -9.78 -6.13 12.42
N GLY A 364 -9.61 -4.80 12.47
CA GLY A 364 -10.71 -3.84 12.52
C GLY A 364 -11.65 -3.97 11.32
N CYS A 365 -11.09 -4.01 10.11
CA CYS A 365 -11.88 -4.20 8.89
C CYS A 365 -12.58 -5.56 8.86
N CYS A 366 -11.92 -6.66 9.24
CA CYS A 366 -12.56 -7.98 9.25
C CYS A 366 -13.73 -8.05 10.25
N CYS A 367 -13.55 -7.53 11.46
CA CYS A 367 -14.61 -7.47 12.46
C CYS A 367 -15.76 -6.56 12.04
N SER A 368 -15.44 -5.38 11.49
CA SER A 368 -16.41 -4.43 10.90
C SER A 368 -17.27 -5.13 9.84
N TRP A 369 -16.62 -5.87 8.94
CA TRP A 369 -17.28 -6.56 7.82
C TRP A 369 -18.25 -7.66 8.28
N VAL A 370 -17.85 -8.50 9.24
CA VAL A 370 -18.70 -9.55 9.84
C VAL A 370 -19.96 -8.94 10.45
N LEU A 371 -19.80 -7.85 11.20
CA LEU A 371 -20.91 -7.22 11.88
C LEU A 371 -21.80 -6.41 10.92
N HIS A 372 -21.23 -5.71 9.94
CA HIS A 372 -22.00 -5.04 8.89
C HIS A 372 -22.84 -6.02 8.08
N SER A 373 -22.27 -7.17 7.73
CA SER A 373 -22.98 -8.22 7.01
C SER A 373 -24.15 -8.76 7.83
N PHE A 374 -23.96 -8.98 9.13
CA PHE A 374 -25.02 -9.39 10.03
C PHE A 374 -26.18 -8.38 10.09
N VAL A 375 -25.85 -7.10 10.28
CA VAL A 375 -26.85 -6.02 10.33
C VAL A 375 -27.58 -5.90 8.99
N LEU A 376 -26.86 -5.97 7.87
CA LEU A 376 -27.45 -5.88 6.52
C LEU A 376 -28.43 -7.02 6.25
N ILE A 377 -28.05 -8.26 6.59
CA ILE A 377 -28.91 -9.44 6.41
C ILE A 377 -30.18 -9.30 7.24
N ASN A 378 -30.05 -8.97 8.53
CA ASN A 378 -31.23 -8.89 9.38
C ASN A 378 -32.15 -7.73 9.00
N ALA A 379 -31.58 -6.57 8.63
CA ALA A 379 -32.35 -5.43 8.14
C ALA A 379 -33.11 -5.77 6.85
N GLY A 380 -32.47 -6.49 5.91
CA GLY A 380 -33.12 -6.94 4.67
C GLY A 380 -34.24 -7.96 4.87
N MET A 381 -34.22 -8.70 5.99
CA MET A 381 -35.21 -9.75 6.29
C MET A 381 -36.43 -9.25 7.08
N LYS A 382 -36.30 -8.18 7.88
CA LYS A 382 -37.36 -7.72 8.79
C LYS A 382 -38.31 -6.68 8.20
N GLU A 383 -37.83 -5.77 7.37
CA GLU A 383 -38.64 -4.68 6.81
C GLU A 383 -38.15 -4.31 5.40
N GLY A 384 -39.02 -3.75 4.57
CA GLY A 384 -38.64 -3.19 3.27
C GLY A 384 -37.48 -2.20 3.46
N ILE A 385 -36.31 -2.61 2.99
CA ILE A 385 -34.99 -1.97 3.15
C ILE A 385 -35.11 -0.45 3.28
N HIS A 386 -34.78 0.11 4.45
CA HIS A 386 -34.44 1.54 4.56
C HIS A 386 -33.23 1.80 3.67
N PHE A 387 -33.51 2.19 2.42
CA PHE A 387 -32.55 2.21 1.32
C PHE A 387 -31.26 2.95 1.68
N MET A 388 -31.37 4.09 2.37
CA MET A 388 -30.21 4.90 2.74
C MET A 388 -29.31 4.25 3.79
N GLY A 389 -29.86 3.61 4.83
CA GLY A 389 -29.05 2.95 5.86
C GLY A 389 -28.32 1.73 5.31
N THR A 390 -29.00 0.96 4.47
CA THR A 390 -28.42 -0.19 3.77
C THR A 390 -27.35 0.24 2.77
N LEU A 391 -27.60 1.32 2.02
CA LEU A 391 -26.62 1.88 1.10
C LEU A 391 -25.35 2.33 1.82
N VAL A 392 -25.45 2.99 2.98
CA VAL A 392 -24.28 3.42 3.75
C VAL A 392 -23.49 2.23 4.30
N LEU A 393 -24.17 1.22 4.85
CA LEU A 393 -23.51 -0.01 5.32
C LEU A 393 -22.82 -0.76 4.17
N ALA A 394 -23.47 -0.85 3.01
CA ALA A 394 -22.90 -1.45 1.82
C ALA A 394 -21.67 -0.68 1.31
N LEU A 395 -21.74 0.66 1.24
CA LEU A 395 -20.60 1.48 0.83
C LEU A 395 -19.44 1.41 1.82
N TRP A 396 -19.71 1.34 3.13
CA TRP A 396 -18.66 1.14 4.14
C TRP A 396 -17.99 -0.23 3.99
N THR A 397 -18.80 -1.26 3.77
CA THR A 397 -18.33 -2.63 3.50
C THR A 397 -17.45 -2.66 2.24
N ILE A 398 -17.85 -1.96 1.18
CA ILE A 398 -17.05 -1.77 -0.04
C ILE A 398 -15.74 -1.04 0.29
N LEU A 399 -15.77 0.01 1.11
CA LEU A 399 -14.57 0.75 1.47
C LEU A 399 -13.56 -0.09 2.26
N ASP A 400 -14.01 -0.83 3.27
CA ASP A 400 -13.18 -1.78 4.04
C ASP A 400 -12.56 -2.83 3.11
N THR A 401 -13.37 -3.33 2.18
CA THR A 401 -12.97 -4.31 1.18
C THR A 401 -11.91 -3.76 0.23
N VAL A 402 -12.14 -2.55 -0.33
CA VAL A 402 -11.17 -1.85 -1.20
C VAL A 402 -9.87 -1.62 -0.45
N GLY A 403 -9.93 -1.27 0.84
CA GLY A 403 -8.76 -1.13 1.70
C GLY A 403 -7.93 -2.42 1.78
N ILE A 404 -8.56 -3.52 2.17
CA ILE A 404 -7.91 -4.85 2.30
C ILE A 404 -7.31 -5.28 0.95
N VAL A 405 -8.08 -5.15 -0.13
CA VAL A 405 -7.64 -5.51 -1.49
C VAL A 405 -6.45 -4.67 -1.90
N SER A 406 -6.49 -3.35 -1.65
CA SER A 406 -5.42 -2.43 -2.05
C SER A 406 -4.10 -2.78 -1.39
N ILE A 407 -4.08 -2.99 -0.07
CA ILE A 407 -2.84 -3.31 0.65
C ILE A 407 -2.29 -4.70 0.29
N CYS A 408 -3.17 -5.69 0.11
CA CYS A 408 -2.75 -7.04 -0.27
C CYS A 408 -2.25 -7.09 -1.72
N ASN A 409 -2.88 -6.35 -2.64
CA ASN A 409 -2.44 -6.26 -4.03
C ASN A 409 -1.12 -5.48 -4.14
N ALA A 410 -0.97 -4.36 -3.43
CA ALA A 410 0.28 -3.60 -3.39
C ALA A 410 1.44 -4.46 -2.86
N SER A 411 1.22 -5.21 -1.76
CA SER A 411 2.21 -6.16 -1.24
C SER A 411 2.57 -7.27 -2.24
N SER A 412 1.57 -7.80 -2.96
CA SER A 412 1.81 -8.85 -3.96
C SER A 412 2.58 -8.33 -5.17
N GLN A 413 2.26 -7.10 -5.62
CA GLN A 413 2.96 -6.43 -6.72
C GLN A 413 4.40 -6.10 -6.32
N LEU A 414 4.63 -5.61 -5.10
CA LEU A 414 5.97 -5.39 -4.54
C LEU A 414 6.81 -6.67 -4.61
N ALA A 415 6.28 -7.79 -4.11
CA ALA A 415 6.98 -9.07 -4.11
C ALA A 415 7.25 -9.57 -5.53
N HIS A 416 6.28 -9.45 -6.43
CA HIS A 416 6.44 -9.82 -7.83
C HIS A 416 7.52 -8.98 -8.53
N GLN A 417 7.55 -7.66 -8.33
CA GLN A 417 8.59 -6.81 -8.91
C GLN A 417 9.96 -7.12 -8.32
N ALA A 418 10.06 -7.32 -7.01
CA ALA A 418 11.32 -7.71 -6.39
C ALA A 418 11.85 -9.04 -6.96
N GLN A 419 10.98 -10.05 -7.11
CA GLN A 419 11.32 -11.33 -7.71
C GLN A 419 11.74 -11.18 -9.19
N ARG A 420 10.94 -10.45 -9.99
CA ARG A 420 11.23 -10.21 -11.40
C ARG A 420 12.58 -9.51 -11.59
N SER A 421 12.90 -8.51 -10.78
CA SER A 421 14.19 -7.81 -10.86
C SER A 421 15.36 -8.72 -10.52
N ILE A 422 15.18 -9.65 -9.56
CA ILE A 422 16.19 -10.69 -9.28
C ILE A 422 16.36 -11.63 -10.47
N GLU A 423 15.26 -12.11 -11.07
CA GLU A 423 15.30 -13.03 -12.21
C GLU A 423 16.02 -12.40 -13.40
N LEU A 424 15.69 -11.15 -13.76
CA LEU A 424 16.36 -10.42 -14.84
C LEU A 424 17.86 -10.25 -14.57
N MET A 425 18.24 -9.90 -13.33
CA MET A 425 19.64 -9.77 -12.95
C MET A 425 20.36 -11.12 -12.94
N ARG A 426 19.70 -12.20 -12.53
CA ARG A 426 20.27 -13.55 -12.55
C ARG A 426 20.59 -13.96 -13.99
N ASP A 427 19.66 -13.77 -14.91
CA ASP A 427 19.85 -14.13 -16.31
C ASP A 427 21.00 -13.31 -16.93
N GLU A 428 21.11 -12.04 -16.57
CA GLU A 428 22.21 -11.19 -17.02
C GLU A 428 23.55 -11.59 -16.38
N ALA A 429 23.58 -11.92 -15.09
CA ALA A 429 24.78 -12.40 -14.41
C ALA A 429 25.31 -13.71 -15.00
N VAL A 430 24.42 -14.62 -15.41
CA VAL A 430 24.79 -15.89 -16.07
C VAL A 430 25.45 -15.64 -17.43
N LYS A 431 25.04 -14.61 -18.18
CA LYS A 431 25.70 -14.26 -19.45
C LYS A 431 27.13 -13.74 -19.24
N HIS A 432 27.43 -13.16 -18.08
CA HIS A 432 28.74 -12.57 -17.76
C HIS A 432 29.64 -13.48 -16.91
N LEU A 433 29.21 -14.72 -16.63
CA LEU A 433 29.89 -15.66 -15.72
C LEU A 433 31.37 -15.90 -16.06
N ASP A 434 31.74 -15.81 -17.34
CA ASP A 434 33.08 -16.08 -17.86
C ASP A 434 34.16 -15.07 -17.42
N THR A 435 33.77 -13.90 -16.90
CA THR A 435 34.72 -12.78 -16.67
C THR A 435 34.95 -12.44 -15.21
N ASP A 436 34.05 -12.82 -14.30
CA ASP A 436 34.22 -12.59 -12.86
C ASP A 436 33.43 -13.56 -11.98
N LEU A 437 33.81 -14.83 -12.06
CA LEU A 437 33.14 -15.96 -11.42
C LEU A 437 32.85 -15.74 -9.92
N VAL A 438 33.74 -15.09 -9.15
CA VAL A 438 33.56 -14.93 -7.70
C VAL A 438 32.45 -13.91 -7.36
N ASN A 439 32.41 -12.76 -8.04
CA ASN A 439 31.33 -11.80 -7.82
C ASN A 439 30.02 -12.27 -8.45
N ALA A 440 30.07 -12.93 -9.62
CA ALA A 440 28.91 -13.56 -10.22
C ALA A 440 28.31 -14.62 -9.27
N ILE A 441 29.13 -15.49 -8.68
CA ILE A 441 28.69 -16.48 -7.69
C ILE A 441 28.16 -15.80 -6.43
N ARG A 442 28.83 -14.78 -5.88
CA ARG A 442 28.37 -14.09 -4.67
C ARG A 442 27.01 -13.43 -4.89
N VAL A 443 26.86 -12.74 -6.02
CA VAL A 443 25.59 -12.12 -6.41
C VAL A 443 24.55 -13.19 -6.66
N GLN A 444 24.89 -14.27 -7.36
CA GLN A 444 23.97 -15.39 -7.58
C GLN A 444 23.53 -16.07 -6.28
N ILE A 445 24.41 -16.26 -5.29
CA ILE A 445 24.05 -16.78 -3.96
C ILE A 445 23.10 -15.81 -3.25
N HIS A 446 23.40 -14.51 -3.27
CA HIS A 446 22.54 -13.49 -2.67
C HIS A 446 21.15 -13.48 -3.34
N LEU A 447 21.12 -13.45 -4.68
CA LEU A 447 19.90 -13.50 -5.49
C LEU A 447 19.10 -14.78 -5.23
N THR A 448 19.76 -15.94 -5.14
CA THR A 448 19.10 -17.23 -4.85
C THR A 448 18.50 -17.24 -3.44
N THR A 449 19.20 -16.66 -2.46
CA THR A 449 18.70 -16.54 -1.09
C THR A 449 17.52 -15.58 -1.00
N SER A 450 17.54 -14.49 -1.78
CA SER A 450 16.44 -13.52 -1.88
C SER A 450 15.25 -14.08 -2.66
N LEU A 451 15.47 -14.94 -3.65
CA LEU A 451 14.40 -15.71 -4.32
C LEU A 451 13.70 -16.67 -3.36
N ALA A 452 14.46 -17.31 -2.45
CA ALA A 452 13.89 -18.17 -1.42
C ALA A 452 13.08 -17.37 -0.37
N ASN A 453 13.35 -16.07 -0.21
CA ASN A 453 12.70 -15.20 0.77
C ASN A 453 12.10 -13.95 0.09
N PRO A 454 11.02 -14.13 -0.70
CA PRO A 454 10.38 -13.04 -1.42
C PRO A 454 9.98 -11.87 -0.52
N VAL A 455 10.17 -10.66 -1.05
CA VAL A 455 9.97 -9.39 -0.34
C VAL A 455 8.48 -9.09 -0.19
N PHE A 456 7.90 -9.48 0.93
CA PHE A 456 6.49 -9.26 1.24
C PHE A 456 6.28 -8.27 2.39
N ILE A 457 5.08 -7.68 2.42
CA ILE A 457 4.57 -7.04 3.63
C ILE A 457 4.04 -8.12 4.57
N VAL A 458 4.62 -8.21 5.77
CA VAL A 458 4.35 -9.23 6.76
C VAL A 458 4.01 -8.55 8.09
N PRO A 459 2.74 -8.18 8.33
CA PRO A 459 2.33 -7.54 9.56
C PRO A 459 2.52 -8.49 10.75
N GLY A 460 3.53 -8.22 11.57
CA GLY A 460 3.75 -8.89 12.86
C GLY A 460 4.09 -10.38 12.76
N ASN A 461 4.51 -10.86 11.59
CA ASN A 461 4.72 -12.29 11.31
C ASN A 461 3.47 -13.17 11.49
N TYR A 462 2.27 -12.58 11.53
CA TYR A 462 1.03 -13.33 11.65
C TYR A 462 0.62 -13.99 10.32
N PHE A 463 0.75 -13.25 9.22
CA PHE A 463 0.44 -13.72 7.88
C PHE A 463 1.16 -12.86 6.84
N VAL A 464 1.32 -13.42 5.64
CA VAL A 464 1.90 -12.71 4.50
C VAL A 464 0.77 -12.05 3.72
N LEU A 465 0.88 -10.75 3.41
CA LEU A 465 -0.11 -10.07 2.58
C LEU A 465 0.07 -10.47 1.11
N ARG A 466 -0.80 -11.37 0.65
CA ARG A 466 -0.84 -11.90 -0.73
C ARG A 466 -2.23 -11.73 -1.33
N ARG A 467 -2.34 -11.84 -2.65
CA ARG A 467 -3.64 -11.98 -3.34
C ARG A 467 -4.42 -13.20 -2.85
N SER A 468 -3.75 -14.29 -2.47
CA SER A 468 -4.41 -15.46 -1.85
C SER A 468 -5.02 -15.13 -0.48
N THR A 469 -4.45 -14.19 0.27
CA THR A 469 -5.01 -13.69 1.53
C THR A 469 -6.34 -13.00 1.28
N ILE A 470 -6.46 -12.24 0.19
CA ILE A 470 -7.73 -11.64 -0.25
C ILE A 470 -8.77 -12.73 -0.46
N ILE A 471 -8.45 -13.74 -1.28
CA ILE A 471 -9.36 -14.86 -1.59
C ILE A 471 -9.79 -15.57 -0.30
N SER A 472 -8.86 -15.81 0.63
CA SER A 472 -9.14 -16.45 1.92
C SER A 472 -10.10 -15.62 2.78
N ILE A 473 -9.86 -14.30 2.88
CA ILE A 473 -10.76 -13.38 3.59
C ILE A 473 -12.14 -13.44 2.96
N TYR A 474 -12.27 -13.24 1.65
CA TYR A 474 -13.56 -13.29 0.95
C TYR A 474 -14.27 -14.64 1.10
N ALA A 475 -13.55 -15.76 1.06
CA ALA A 475 -14.15 -17.08 1.22
C ALA A 475 -14.77 -17.26 2.62
N VAL A 476 -14.04 -16.90 3.67
CA VAL A 476 -14.56 -16.91 5.06
C VAL A 476 -15.77 -16.01 5.20
N MET A 477 -15.69 -14.84 4.57
CA MET A 477 -16.69 -13.78 4.61
C MET A 477 -18.00 -14.17 3.89
N VAL A 478 -17.91 -14.70 2.68
CA VAL A 478 -19.06 -15.24 1.94
C VAL A 478 -19.67 -16.44 2.68
N THR A 479 -18.83 -17.32 3.23
CA THR A 479 -19.29 -18.45 4.05
C THR A 479 -20.10 -17.96 5.25
N TYR A 480 -19.60 -16.94 5.97
CA TYR A 480 -20.31 -16.33 7.08
C TYR A 480 -21.68 -15.79 6.66
N VAL A 481 -21.76 -15.05 5.56
CA VAL A 481 -23.03 -14.53 5.02
C VAL A 481 -24.03 -15.65 4.75
N PHE A 482 -23.60 -16.72 4.07
CA PHE A 482 -24.48 -17.87 3.80
C PHE A 482 -24.95 -18.57 5.07
N VAL A 483 -24.06 -18.78 6.04
CA VAL A 483 -24.40 -19.39 7.32
C VAL A 483 -25.42 -18.54 8.08
N VAL A 484 -25.23 -17.22 8.14
CA VAL A 484 -26.18 -16.31 8.79
C VAL A 484 -27.54 -16.33 8.09
N LEU A 485 -27.56 -16.29 6.74
CA LEU A 485 -28.81 -16.39 5.97
C LEU A 485 -29.55 -17.69 6.24
N GLN A 486 -28.85 -18.83 6.32
CA GLN A 486 -29.46 -20.13 6.64
C GLN A 486 -30.05 -20.15 8.05
N PHE A 487 -29.35 -19.60 9.04
CA PHE A 487 -29.87 -19.48 10.40
C PHE A 487 -31.11 -18.58 10.46
N GLN A 488 -31.11 -17.44 9.75
CA GLN A 488 -32.26 -16.54 9.70
C GLN A 488 -33.48 -17.16 9.00
N ASP A 489 -33.29 -17.91 7.91
CA ASP A 489 -34.37 -18.63 7.23
C ASP A 489 -34.97 -19.73 8.14
N ALA A 490 -34.11 -20.50 8.83
CA ALA A 490 -34.55 -21.50 9.78
C ALA A 490 -35.35 -20.88 10.95
N GLU A 491 -34.89 -19.76 11.48
CA GLU A 491 -35.61 -19.02 12.53
C GLU A 491 -36.96 -18.51 12.04
N ARG A 492 -37.04 -17.99 10.81
CA ARG A 492 -38.30 -17.54 10.20
C ARG A 492 -39.28 -18.69 10.04
N LYS A 493 -38.82 -19.85 9.57
CA LYS A 493 -39.65 -21.06 9.41
C LYS A 493 -40.19 -21.58 10.75
N ASN A 494 -39.42 -21.46 11.84
CA ASN A 494 -39.86 -21.89 13.17
C ASN A 494 -40.88 -20.94 13.83
N ARG A 495 -41.05 -19.72 13.30
CA ARG A 495 -42.02 -18.73 13.81
C ARG A 495 -43.37 -18.76 13.06
N LEU A 496 -43.40 -19.39 11.88
CA LEU A 496 -44.61 -19.63 11.07
C LEU A 496 -45.20 -21.00 11.44
#